data_AF-A0A8U0W2T1-F1
#
_entry.id   AF-A0A8U0W2T1-F1
#
_cell.length_a   1.000
_cell.length_b   1.000
_cell.length_c   1.000
_cell.angle_alpha   90.00
_cell.angle_beta   90.00
_cell.angle_gamma   90.00
#
_symmetry.space_group_name_H-M   'P 1'
#
loop_
_entity.id
_entity.type
_entity.pdbx_description
1 polymer ?
#
loop_
_entity_poly.entity_id
_entity_poly.type
_entity_poly.pdbx_seq_one_letter_code
_entity_poly.pdbx_strand_id
1 'polypeptide(L)'
;MLRLHNPILFQYLNVGNKTVGNSCGLEFVRWRRKPRWLPVAKSKMFRVPERKPQSLEEKNELLRLHNNYRTQMRSIRQYLREENQRIAETTTTDHIALTPKEEEEEFNRCLQENEKWNHEISKIRELRLAKEREATKAYVQEKLRLAEEREEKQMQRIESLVKKEKELSKTFITHEKLDEAIEHALANPVDYNFALDLQGNMYRGRFNVPVSTEPAQK
;
A
#
# COMPACT_ATOMS: atom_id res chain seq x y z
N MET A 1 25.71 -29.83 -9.47
CA MET A 1 24.71 -28.80 -9.11
C MET A 1 25.26 -27.44 -9.48
N LEU A 2 24.68 -26.79 -10.49
CA LEU A 2 25.00 -25.41 -10.90
C LEU A 2 24.18 -24.41 -10.07
N ARG A 3 24.82 -23.37 -9.52
CA ARG A 3 24.35 -21.96 -9.37
C ARG A 3 25.59 -21.09 -9.08
N LEU A 4 26.19 -20.41 -10.06
CA LEU A 4 25.88 -19.06 -10.60
C LEU A 4 26.18 -17.88 -9.65
N HIS A 5 27.03 -16.97 -10.17
CA HIS A 5 26.97 -15.50 -10.06
C HIS A 5 27.32 -14.83 -8.71
N ASN A 6 27.94 -13.65 -8.60
CA ASN A 6 28.39 -12.64 -9.58
C ASN A 6 29.39 -11.67 -8.88
N PRO A 7 30.35 -11.05 -9.60
CA PRO A 7 31.34 -10.13 -9.05
C PRO A 7 30.78 -8.70 -8.93
N ILE A 8 29.85 -8.48 -8.00
CA ILE A 8 29.30 -7.13 -7.69
C ILE A 8 29.57 -6.73 -6.22
N LEU A 9 30.06 -7.64 -5.38
CA LEU A 9 30.32 -7.37 -3.96
C LEU A 9 31.64 -6.61 -3.65
N PHE A 10 32.41 -6.19 -4.66
CA PHE A 10 33.65 -5.44 -4.44
C PHE A 10 33.56 -3.92 -4.64
N GLN A 11 32.37 -3.37 -4.99
CA GLN A 11 32.20 -1.94 -5.27
C GLN A 11 31.43 -1.14 -4.20
N TYR A 12 30.99 -1.76 -3.10
CA TYR A 12 30.22 -1.05 -2.05
C TYR A 12 31.02 -0.60 -0.81
N LEU A 13 32.34 -0.75 -0.79
CA LEU A 13 33.15 -0.26 0.35
C LEU A 13 33.67 1.19 0.19
N ASN A 14 33.24 1.90 -0.86
CA ASN A 14 33.62 3.30 -1.07
C ASN A 14 32.48 4.11 -1.68
N VAL A 15 31.40 4.36 -0.93
CA VAL A 15 30.53 5.52 -1.21
C VAL A 15 29.99 6.09 0.10
N GLY A 16 30.24 7.39 0.29
CA GLY A 16 29.44 8.29 1.11
C GLY A 16 29.75 8.30 2.61
N ASN A 17 29.62 9.39 3.34
CA ASN A 17 29.51 10.81 3.04
C ASN A 17 29.65 11.50 4.41
N LYS A 18 30.10 12.75 4.40
CA LYS A 18 30.10 13.61 5.59
C LYS A 18 28.66 13.94 6.01
N THR A 19 28.54 14.36 7.28
CA THR A 19 27.35 14.85 8.03
C THR A 19 26.49 13.70 8.57
N VAL A 20 26.25 13.56 9.88
CA VAL A 20 25.49 14.45 10.77
C VAL A 20 26.04 14.29 12.20
N GLY A 21 25.94 15.34 13.01
CA GLY A 21 26.53 15.42 14.35
C GLY A 21 26.19 14.26 15.28
N ASN A 22 27.21 13.62 15.81
CA ASN A 22 27.11 12.79 17.00
C ASN A 22 27.34 13.67 18.23
N SER A 23 26.32 14.40 18.65
CA SER A 23 26.19 14.72 20.08
C SER A 23 25.76 13.42 20.77
N CYS A 24 26.52 13.02 21.79
CA CYS A 24 26.35 11.76 22.52
C CYS A 24 26.89 10.50 21.81
N GLY A 25 28.21 10.39 21.84
CA GLY A 25 28.89 9.12 21.73
C GLY A 25 30.31 9.35 22.22
N LEU A 26 30.72 8.70 23.30
CA LEU A 26 32.12 8.58 23.67
C LEU A 26 32.84 7.86 22.54
N GLU A 27 33.16 8.58 21.46
CA GLU A 27 33.97 8.06 20.39
C GLU A 27 35.31 7.73 21.04
N PHE A 28 35.64 6.44 21.08
CA PHE A 28 36.97 5.97 21.40
C PHE A 28 37.87 6.37 20.21
N VAL A 29 38.19 7.67 20.09
CA VAL A 29 38.95 8.27 18.98
C VAL A 29 40.43 7.90 19.10
N ARG A 30 40.74 6.60 19.01
CA ARG A 30 42.08 6.05 18.73
C ARG A 30 41.97 4.65 18.09
N TRP A 31 41.08 4.41 17.13
CA TRP A 31 40.99 3.09 16.47
C TRP A 31 42.32 2.61 15.84
N ARG A 32 43.22 3.54 15.48
CA ARG A 32 44.57 3.25 14.94
C ARG A 32 45.72 3.42 15.93
N ARG A 33 45.46 3.77 17.20
CA ARG A 33 46.49 4.04 18.22
C ARG A 33 46.23 3.22 19.48
N LYS A 34 47.25 3.05 20.33
CA LYS A 34 47.09 2.33 21.60
C LYS A 34 46.01 3.03 22.47
N PRO A 35 45.00 2.30 22.97
CA PRO A 35 43.98 2.87 23.83
C PRO A 35 44.56 3.19 25.22
N ARG A 36 43.90 4.09 25.98
CA ARG A 36 44.41 4.58 27.27
C ARG A 36 44.59 3.48 28.33
N TRP A 37 43.76 2.44 28.33
CA TRP A 37 43.83 1.32 29.28
C TRP A 37 44.95 0.31 28.98
N LEU A 38 45.55 0.36 27.79
CA LEU A 38 46.63 -0.55 27.43
C LEU A 38 47.95 0.00 28.00
N PRO A 39 48.75 -0.81 28.73
CA PRO A 39 50.00 -0.33 29.29
C PRO A 39 51.02 0.02 28.20
N VAL A 40 51.94 0.91 28.56
CA VAL A 40 53.11 1.23 27.72
C VAL A 40 53.96 -0.03 27.54
N ALA A 41 54.56 -0.21 26.37
CA ALA A 41 55.44 -1.35 26.12
C ALA A 41 56.64 -1.33 27.09
N LYS A 42 57.09 -2.49 27.57
CA LYS A 42 58.23 -2.62 28.50
C LYS A 42 59.48 -1.87 28.02
N SER A 43 59.76 -1.91 26.72
CA SER A 43 60.89 -1.20 26.09
C SER A 43 60.77 0.33 26.05
N LYS A 44 59.57 0.87 26.28
CA LYS A 44 59.29 2.32 26.29
C LYS A 44 58.97 2.86 27.69
N MET A 45 58.82 1.98 28.68
CA MET A 45 58.45 2.32 30.06
C MET A 45 59.45 3.28 30.73
N PHE A 46 60.75 3.07 30.47
CA PHE A 46 61.83 3.87 31.04
C PHE A 46 62.66 4.63 30.00
N ARG A 47 62.21 4.67 28.75
CA ARG A 47 62.95 5.34 27.67
C ARG A 47 62.74 6.84 27.74
N VAL A 48 63.76 7.59 28.16
CA VAL A 48 63.79 9.06 28.09
C VAL A 48 64.20 9.49 26.68
N PRO A 49 63.38 10.28 25.95
CA PRO A 49 63.79 10.81 24.65
C PRO A 49 64.92 11.84 24.80
N GLU A 50 66.06 11.56 24.19
CA GLU A 50 67.18 12.49 24.14
C GLU A 50 66.87 13.66 23.20
N ARG A 51 67.17 14.88 23.65
CA ARG A 51 67.08 16.07 22.81
C ARG A 51 68.35 16.20 22.00
N LYS A 52 68.20 16.43 20.69
CA LYS A 52 69.35 16.72 19.83
C LYS A 52 70.01 18.03 20.29
N PRO A 53 71.35 18.09 20.45
CA PRO A 53 72.03 19.35 20.74
C PRO A 53 71.85 20.30 19.55
N GLN A 54 71.64 21.58 19.83
CA GLN A 54 71.51 22.65 18.85
C GLN A 54 72.47 23.78 19.22
N SER A 55 73.02 24.46 18.21
CA SER A 55 73.79 25.69 18.45
C SER A 55 72.89 26.77 19.05
N LEU A 56 73.45 27.60 19.94
CA LEU A 56 72.72 28.71 20.54
C LEU A 56 72.33 29.76 19.49
N GLU A 57 73.19 29.99 18.49
CA GLU A 57 72.95 30.93 17.40
C GLU A 57 71.75 30.49 16.55
N GLU A 58 71.76 29.23 16.09
CA GLU A 58 70.65 28.66 15.31
C GLU A 58 69.33 28.72 16.08
N LYS A 59 69.36 28.41 17.38
CA LYS A 59 68.16 28.44 18.22
C LYS A 59 67.57 29.85 18.31
N ASN A 60 68.42 30.87 18.45
CA ASN A 60 67.99 32.26 18.54
C ASN A 60 67.40 32.76 17.22
N GLU A 61 68.06 32.44 16.09
CA GLU A 61 67.55 32.82 14.76
C GLU A 61 66.23 32.10 14.44
N LEU A 62 66.12 30.79 14.73
CA LEU A 62 64.87 30.05 14.57
C LEU A 62 63.75 30.65 15.42
N LEU A 63 64.04 31.07 16.66
CA LEU A 63 63.06 31.72 17.52
C LEU A 63 62.60 33.05 16.94
N ARG A 64 63.52 33.88 16.46
CA ARG A 64 63.23 35.17 15.80
C ARG A 64 62.35 34.97 14.57
N LEU A 65 62.74 34.07 13.66
CA LEU A 65 61.99 33.78 12.44
C LEU A 65 60.60 33.23 12.75
N HIS A 66 60.49 32.32 13.71
CA HIS A 66 59.21 31.74 14.12
C HIS A 66 58.26 32.79 14.72
N ASN A 67 58.79 33.72 15.53
CA ASN A 67 57.99 34.81 16.11
C ASN A 67 57.49 35.78 15.02
N ASN A 68 58.34 36.14 14.06
CA ASN A 68 57.97 36.98 12.93
C ASN A 68 56.88 36.30 12.08
N TYR A 69 57.09 35.04 11.71
CA TYR A 69 56.14 34.25 10.92
C TYR A 69 54.78 34.14 11.63
N ARG A 70 54.76 33.80 12.92
CA ARG A 70 53.49 33.68 13.67
C ARG A 70 52.75 35.01 13.77
N THR A 71 53.48 36.10 13.92
CA THR A 71 52.89 37.44 13.97
C THR A 71 52.22 37.77 12.62
N GLN A 72 52.91 37.53 11.50
CA GLN A 72 52.36 37.72 10.15
C GLN A 72 51.17 36.79 9.88
N MET A 73 51.25 35.51 10.26
CA MET A 73 50.15 34.57 10.06
C MET A 73 48.93 34.92 10.93
N ARG A 74 49.15 35.50 12.12
CA ARG A 74 48.08 35.98 12.99
C ARG A 74 47.36 37.16 12.37
N SER A 75 48.07 38.12 11.75
CA SER A 75 47.42 39.24 11.06
C SER A 75 46.59 38.79 9.86
N ILE A 76 47.10 37.86 9.04
CA ILE A 76 46.35 37.29 7.91
C ILE A 76 45.08 36.60 8.39
N ARG A 77 45.17 35.78 9.45
CA ARG A 77 44.00 35.10 10.03
C ARG A 77 42.95 36.08 10.53
N GLN A 78 43.40 37.16 11.16
CA GLN A 78 42.50 38.20 11.67
C GLN A 78 41.78 38.90 10.52
N TYR A 79 42.50 39.29 9.47
CA TYR A 79 41.91 39.87 8.26
C TYR A 79 40.84 38.96 7.64
N LEU A 80 41.15 37.68 7.42
CA LEU A 80 40.19 36.73 6.85
C LEU A 80 38.97 36.49 7.76
N ARG A 81 39.14 36.58 9.07
CA ARG A 81 38.01 36.48 10.02
C ARG A 81 37.08 37.69 9.86
N GLU A 82 37.64 38.88 9.77
CA GLU A 82 36.88 40.12 9.58
C GLU A 82 36.15 40.14 8.24
N GLU A 83 36.79 39.73 7.15
CA GLU A 83 36.14 39.58 5.84
C GLU A 83 34.96 38.60 5.88
N ASN A 84 35.14 37.42 6.49
CA ASN A 84 34.05 36.46 6.66
C ASN A 84 32.89 37.03 7.50
N GLN A 85 33.21 37.83 8.52
CA GLN A 85 32.19 38.48 9.33
C GLN A 85 31.42 39.53 8.52
N ARG A 86 32.10 40.36 7.73
CA ARG A 86 31.45 41.32 6.82
C ARG A 86 30.55 40.62 5.81
N ILE A 87 31.01 39.51 5.22
CA ILE A 87 30.19 38.71 4.29
C ILE A 87 28.96 38.16 5.01
N ALA A 88 29.10 37.66 6.24
CA ALA A 88 27.97 37.15 7.00
C ALA A 88 26.94 38.24 7.31
N GLU A 89 27.39 39.44 7.66
CA GLU A 89 26.54 40.62 7.90
C GLU A 89 25.80 41.02 6.62
N THR A 90 26.51 41.23 5.50
CA THR A 90 25.89 41.66 4.23
C THR A 90 24.97 40.62 3.60
N THR A 91 25.31 39.33 3.70
CA THR A 91 24.47 38.23 3.18
C THR A 91 23.16 38.12 3.96
N THR A 92 23.17 38.47 5.25
CA THR A 92 21.98 38.38 6.10
C THR A 92 21.00 39.52 5.86
N THR A 93 21.48 40.72 5.48
CA THR A 93 20.63 41.92 5.46
C THR A 93 20.28 42.46 4.08
N ASP A 94 21.15 42.34 3.06
CA ASP A 94 21.12 43.38 2.00
C ASP A 94 20.79 42.92 0.57
N HIS A 95 20.82 41.63 0.20
CA HIS A 95 20.91 41.30 -1.24
C HIS A 95 20.02 40.19 -1.84
N ILE A 96 19.30 39.37 -1.06
CA ILE A 96 18.51 38.25 -1.63
C ILE A 96 17.09 38.11 -1.05
N ALA A 97 16.86 38.55 0.19
CA ALA A 97 15.53 38.50 0.78
C ALA A 97 14.72 39.71 0.28
N LEU A 98 13.53 39.44 -0.27
CA LEU A 98 12.49 40.46 -0.42
C LEU A 98 12.28 41.13 0.94
N THR A 99 11.85 42.39 0.96
CA THR A 99 11.47 42.97 2.24
C THR A 99 10.34 42.13 2.84
N PRO A 100 10.25 41.97 4.18
CA PRO A 100 9.21 41.14 4.79
C PRO A 100 7.78 41.50 4.33
N LYS A 101 7.57 42.77 3.96
CA LYS A 101 6.31 43.26 3.41
C LYS A 101 6.04 42.73 2.00
N GLU A 102 7.03 42.75 1.13
CA GLU A 102 6.92 42.21 -0.23
C GLU A 102 6.66 40.70 -0.19
N GLU A 103 7.29 39.96 0.74
CA GLU A 103 7.02 38.52 0.95
C GLU A 103 5.58 38.27 1.38
N GLU A 104 5.05 39.06 2.33
CA GLU A 104 3.66 38.97 2.77
C GLU A 104 2.68 39.30 1.63
N GLU A 105 2.98 40.30 0.81
CA GLU A 105 2.17 40.68 -0.34
C GLU A 105 2.13 39.58 -1.42
N GLU A 106 3.27 38.98 -1.74
CA GLU A 106 3.35 37.84 -2.65
C GLU A 106 2.58 36.63 -2.11
N PHE A 107 2.76 36.32 -0.83
CA PHE A 107 2.04 35.23 -0.17
C PHE A 107 0.51 35.44 -0.22
N ASN A 108 0.05 36.65 0.08
CA ASN A 108 -1.36 37.01 0.00
C ASN A 108 -1.91 36.89 -1.43
N ARG A 109 -1.13 37.27 -2.43
CA ARG A 109 -1.50 37.09 -3.85
C ARG A 109 -1.66 35.61 -4.20
N CYS A 110 -0.74 34.76 -3.76
CA CYS A 110 -0.83 33.31 -3.97
C CYS A 110 -2.05 32.70 -3.30
N LEU A 111 -2.39 33.14 -2.08
CA LEU A 111 -3.60 32.69 -1.39
C LEU A 111 -4.87 33.04 -2.16
N GLN A 112 -4.98 34.28 -2.65
CA GLN A 112 -6.15 34.72 -3.44
C GLN A 112 -6.31 33.94 -4.75
N GLU A 113 -5.21 33.59 -5.42
CA GLU A 113 -5.24 32.76 -6.63
C GLU A 113 -5.69 31.34 -6.32
N ASN A 114 -5.21 30.76 -5.21
CA ASN A 114 -5.61 29.44 -4.76
C ASN A 114 -7.11 29.40 -4.39
N GLU A 115 -7.61 30.40 -3.68
CA GLU A 115 -9.03 30.53 -3.36
C GLU A 115 -9.91 30.58 -4.61
N LYS A 116 -9.53 31.38 -5.61
CA LYS A 116 -10.24 31.44 -6.90
C LYS A 116 -10.28 30.07 -7.56
N TRP A 117 -9.15 29.37 -7.61
CA TRP A 117 -9.07 28.04 -8.21
C TRP A 117 -9.91 27.00 -7.45
N ASN A 118 -9.90 27.04 -6.12
CA ASN A 118 -10.73 26.17 -5.28
C ASN A 118 -12.22 26.42 -5.52
N HIS A 119 -12.64 27.68 -5.68
CA HIS A 119 -14.02 28.02 -6.02
C HIS A 119 -14.43 27.46 -7.39
N GLU A 120 -13.57 27.56 -8.40
CA GLU A 120 -13.84 26.98 -9.72
C GLU A 120 -13.96 25.46 -9.66
N ILE A 121 -13.04 24.78 -8.97
CA ILE A 121 -13.07 23.34 -8.77
C ILE A 121 -14.32 22.91 -7.99
N SER A 122 -14.74 23.67 -6.98
CA SER A 122 -15.95 23.38 -6.20
C SER A 122 -17.18 23.33 -7.10
N LYS A 123 -17.34 24.31 -8.00
CA LYS A 123 -18.45 24.33 -8.97
C LYS A 123 -18.46 23.10 -9.88
N ILE A 124 -17.29 22.70 -10.39
CA ILE A 124 -17.16 21.49 -11.22
C ILE A 124 -17.53 20.24 -10.41
N ARG A 125 -17.07 20.17 -9.15
CA ARG A 125 -17.37 19.05 -8.24
C ARG A 125 -18.86 18.95 -7.94
N GLU A 126 -19.54 20.06 -7.68
CA GLU A 126 -20.99 20.10 -7.42
C GLU A 126 -21.79 19.59 -8.62
N LEU A 127 -21.42 20.01 -9.84
CA LEU A 127 -22.05 19.52 -11.08
C LEU A 127 -21.86 18.01 -11.25
N ARG A 128 -20.66 17.49 -10.98
CA ARG A 128 -20.40 16.04 -11.02
C ARG A 128 -21.22 15.28 -9.99
N LEU A 129 -21.25 15.76 -8.74
CA LEU A 129 -22.01 15.14 -7.65
C LEU A 129 -23.52 15.16 -7.92
N ALA A 130 -24.05 16.21 -8.54
CA ALA A 130 -25.46 16.26 -8.94
C ALA A 130 -25.79 15.14 -9.95
N LYS A 131 -24.96 14.96 -10.98
CA LYS A 131 -25.11 13.86 -11.96
C LYS A 131 -25.02 12.49 -11.31
N GLU A 132 -24.08 12.29 -10.38
CA GLU A 132 -23.95 11.03 -9.63
C GLU A 132 -25.18 10.75 -8.75
N ARG A 133 -25.76 11.79 -8.13
CA ARG A 133 -27.01 11.66 -7.36
C ARG A 133 -28.20 11.28 -8.24
N GLU A 134 -28.29 11.81 -9.45
CA GLU A 134 -29.35 11.44 -10.39
C GLU A 134 -29.19 9.99 -10.88
N ALA A 135 -27.97 9.59 -11.25
CA ALA A 135 -27.67 8.22 -11.67
C ALA A 135 -27.94 7.19 -10.57
N THR A 136 -27.55 7.51 -9.32
CA THR A 136 -27.82 6.64 -8.17
C THR A 136 -29.32 6.53 -7.87
N LYS A 137 -30.08 7.62 -7.97
CA LYS A 137 -31.55 7.55 -7.85
C LYS A 137 -32.17 6.63 -8.89
N ALA A 138 -31.79 6.77 -10.16
CA ALA A 138 -32.30 5.92 -11.24
C ALA A 138 -31.95 4.44 -11.01
N TYR A 139 -30.71 4.16 -10.60
CA TYR A 139 -30.26 2.80 -10.27
C TYR A 139 -31.08 2.17 -9.13
N VAL A 140 -31.31 2.94 -8.06
CA VAL A 140 -32.10 2.46 -6.91
C VAL A 140 -33.55 2.17 -7.31
N GLN A 141 -34.16 3.02 -8.13
CA GLN A 141 -35.52 2.82 -8.64
C GLN A 141 -35.62 1.54 -9.49
N GLU A 142 -34.68 1.32 -10.41
CA GLU A 142 -34.64 0.08 -11.20
C GLU A 142 -34.45 -1.16 -10.33
N LYS A 143 -33.58 -1.08 -9.32
CA LYS A 143 -33.38 -2.18 -8.37
C LYS A 143 -34.63 -2.50 -7.56
N LEU A 144 -35.38 -1.46 -7.14
CA LEU A 144 -36.65 -1.63 -6.43
C LEU A 144 -37.67 -2.34 -7.32
N ARG A 145 -37.86 -1.86 -8.56
CA ARG A 145 -38.78 -2.48 -9.54
C ARG A 145 -38.43 -3.95 -9.80
N LEU A 146 -37.15 -4.25 -10.01
CA LEU A 146 -36.69 -5.64 -10.21
C LEU A 146 -36.83 -6.52 -8.95
N ALA A 147 -36.86 -5.92 -7.76
CA ALA A 147 -37.15 -6.66 -6.53
C ALA A 147 -38.65 -6.98 -6.46
N GLU A 148 -39.51 -6.00 -6.68
CA GLU A 148 -40.98 -6.15 -6.72
C GLU A 148 -41.40 -7.22 -7.73
N GLU A 149 -40.90 -7.16 -8.97
CA GLU A 149 -41.21 -8.17 -9.99
C GLU A 149 -40.79 -9.60 -9.59
N ARG A 150 -39.67 -9.73 -8.87
CA ARG A 150 -39.20 -11.05 -8.39
C ARG A 150 -40.07 -11.56 -7.26
N GLU A 151 -40.47 -10.69 -6.34
CA GLU A 151 -41.38 -11.01 -5.24
C GLU A 151 -42.75 -11.44 -5.78
N GLU A 152 -43.31 -10.71 -6.74
CA GLU A 152 -44.57 -11.07 -7.39
C GLU A 152 -44.49 -12.43 -8.09
N LYS A 153 -43.45 -12.67 -8.90
CA LYS A 153 -43.23 -13.98 -9.54
C LYS A 153 -43.08 -15.10 -8.52
N GLN A 154 -42.42 -14.83 -7.40
CA GLN A 154 -42.25 -15.82 -6.33
C GLN A 154 -43.59 -16.10 -5.62
N MET A 155 -44.37 -15.08 -5.31
CA MET A 155 -45.70 -15.23 -4.72
C MET A 155 -46.63 -16.02 -5.63
N GLN A 156 -46.67 -15.70 -6.93
CA GLN A 156 -47.48 -16.44 -7.91
C GLN A 156 -47.09 -17.93 -7.98
N ARG A 157 -45.78 -18.23 -7.93
CA ARG A 157 -45.30 -19.63 -7.87
C ARG A 157 -45.76 -20.32 -6.59
N ILE A 158 -45.57 -19.70 -5.44
CA ILE A 158 -46.01 -20.24 -4.14
C ILE A 158 -47.51 -20.49 -4.15
N GLU A 159 -48.32 -19.53 -4.60
CA GLU A 159 -49.77 -19.70 -4.71
C GLU A 159 -50.16 -20.86 -5.63
N SER A 160 -49.48 -20.99 -6.77
CA SER A 160 -49.74 -22.09 -7.70
C SER A 160 -49.42 -23.45 -7.08
N LEU A 161 -48.35 -23.55 -6.29
CA LEU A 161 -47.97 -24.76 -5.57
C LEU A 161 -48.99 -25.07 -4.46
N VAL A 162 -49.37 -24.08 -3.67
CA VAL A 162 -50.37 -24.24 -2.61
C VAL A 162 -51.73 -24.65 -3.18
N LYS A 163 -52.14 -24.12 -4.33
CA LYS A 163 -53.39 -24.54 -5.02
C LYS A 163 -53.33 -26.00 -5.45
N LYS A 164 -52.24 -26.41 -6.11
CA LYS A 164 -52.02 -27.83 -6.50
C LYS A 164 -52.03 -28.75 -5.29
N GLU A 165 -51.36 -28.37 -4.20
CA GLU A 165 -51.29 -29.19 -3.00
C GLU A 165 -52.66 -29.31 -2.31
N LYS A 166 -53.46 -28.24 -2.30
CA LYS A 166 -54.86 -28.28 -1.82
C LYS A 166 -55.78 -29.18 -2.64
N GLU A 167 -55.49 -29.33 -3.93
CA GLU A 167 -56.22 -30.27 -4.79
C GLU A 167 -55.79 -31.71 -4.50
N LEU A 168 -54.48 -31.96 -4.39
CA LEU A 168 -53.92 -33.26 -4.03
C LEU A 168 -54.33 -33.70 -2.62
N SER A 169 -54.45 -32.77 -1.66
CA SER A 169 -54.80 -33.12 -0.28
C SER A 169 -56.18 -33.77 -0.15
N LYS A 170 -57.09 -33.55 -1.11
CA LYS A 170 -58.39 -34.22 -1.16
C LYS A 170 -58.27 -35.71 -1.46
N THR A 171 -57.18 -36.13 -2.10
CA THR A 171 -56.88 -37.53 -2.44
C THR A 171 -56.12 -38.27 -1.34
N PHE A 172 -55.72 -37.59 -0.27
CA PHE A 172 -55.03 -38.23 0.85
C PHE A 172 -55.95 -39.17 1.62
N ILE A 173 -55.38 -40.29 2.07
CA ILE A 173 -56.08 -41.30 2.86
C ILE A 173 -56.19 -40.80 4.30
N THR A 174 -57.41 -40.52 4.74
CA THR A 174 -57.73 -40.20 6.14
C THR A 174 -58.01 -41.49 6.92
N HIS A 175 -58.01 -41.43 8.25
CA HIS A 175 -58.28 -42.59 9.10
C HIS A 175 -59.61 -43.28 8.74
N GLU A 176 -60.62 -42.51 8.37
CA GLU A 176 -61.94 -43.01 8.00
C GLU A 176 -61.95 -43.77 6.67
N LYS A 177 -61.07 -43.42 5.72
CA LYS A 177 -60.99 -44.04 4.37
C LYS A 177 -59.90 -45.10 4.26
N LEU A 178 -59.32 -45.51 5.37
CA LEU A 178 -58.14 -46.38 5.39
C LEU A 178 -58.45 -47.77 4.83
N ASP A 179 -59.49 -48.43 5.35
CA ASP A 179 -59.83 -49.81 4.98
C ASP A 179 -60.26 -49.91 3.52
N GLU A 180 -61.05 -48.94 3.03
CA GLU A 180 -61.45 -48.84 1.63
C GLU A 180 -60.25 -48.67 0.68
N ALA A 181 -59.26 -47.87 1.09
CA ALA A 181 -58.06 -47.65 0.30
C ALA A 181 -57.16 -48.90 0.23
N ILE A 182 -57.09 -49.69 1.30
CA ILE A 182 -56.34 -50.96 1.34
C ILE A 182 -56.94 -51.97 0.36
N GLU A 183 -58.26 -52.15 0.41
CA GLU A 183 -58.97 -53.06 -0.51
C GLU A 183 -58.81 -52.62 -1.97
N HIS A 184 -58.94 -51.33 -2.26
CA HIS A 184 -58.74 -50.81 -3.62
C HIS A 184 -57.30 -51.03 -4.12
N ALA A 185 -56.29 -50.86 -3.26
CA ALA A 185 -54.89 -51.07 -3.62
C ALA A 185 -54.57 -52.56 -3.88
N LEU A 186 -55.18 -53.48 -3.13
CA LEU A 186 -55.05 -54.91 -3.37
C LEU A 186 -55.74 -55.35 -4.67
N ALA A 187 -56.90 -54.76 -4.97
CA ALA A 187 -57.66 -55.06 -6.19
C ALA A 187 -57.00 -54.50 -7.47
N ASN A 188 -56.34 -53.34 -7.39
CA ASN A 188 -55.76 -52.63 -8.52
C ASN A 188 -54.23 -52.46 -8.40
N PRO A 189 -53.42 -53.50 -8.67
CA PRO A 189 -51.96 -53.38 -8.68
C PRO A 189 -51.49 -52.47 -9.83
N VAL A 190 -50.74 -51.41 -9.50
CA VAL A 190 -50.20 -50.45 -10.47
C VAL A 190 -48.75 -50.82 -10.82
N ASP A 191 -48.47 -50.98 -12.12
CA ASP A 191 -47.12 -51.27 -12.65
C ASP A 191 -46.42 -49.97 -13.10
N TYR A 192 -45.28 -49.66 -12.49
CA TYR A 192 -44.44 -48.52 -12.86
C TYR A 192 -43.31 -48.88 -13.84
N ASN A 193 -43.19 -50.15 -14.26
CA ASN A 193 -42.14 -50.56 -15.18
C ASN A 193 -42.36 -49.96 -16.57
N PHE A 194 -41.32 -49.33 -17.11
CA PHE A 194 -41.28 -48.87 -18.49
C PHE A 194 -39.86 -49.00 -19.07
N ALA A 195 -39.78 -49.22 -20.37
CA ALA A 195 -38.53 -49.20 -21.12
C ALA A 195 -38.43 -47.92 -21.95
N LEU A 196 -37.20 -47.45 -22.18
CA LEU A 196 -36.89 -46.32 -23.05
C LEU A 196 -36.04 -46.81 -24.22
N ASP A 197 -36.40 -46.40 -25.43
CA ASP A 197 -35.61 -46.67 -26.62
C ASP A 197 -34.51 -45.59 -26.81
N LEU A 198 -33.56 -45.84 -27.70
CA LEU A 198 -32.49 -44.89 -28.02
C LEU A 198 -33.01 -43.56 -28.59
N GLN A 199 -34.22 -43.56 -29.15
CA GLN A 199 -34.97 -42.42 -29.68
C GLN A 199 -35.77 -41.67 -28.58
N GLY A 200 -35.75 -42.16 -27.33
CA GLY A 200 -36.46 -41.56 -26.21
C GLY A 200 -37.95 -41.93 -26.10
N ASN A 201 -38.42 -42.90 -26.89
CA ASN A 201 -39.80 -43.38 -26.81
C ASN A 201 -40.03 -44.23 -25.55
N MET A 202 -41.13 -43.98 -24.84
CA MET A 202 -41.46 -44.64 -23.57
C MET A 202 -42.50 -45.75 -23.75
N TYR A 203 -42.14 -46.98 -23.39
CA TYR A 203 -43.01 -48.16 -23.48
C TYR A 203 -43.38 -48.64 -22.08
N ARG A 204 -44.66 -48.56 -21.69
CA ARG A 204 -45.15 -48.86 -20.34
C ARG A 204 -45.71 -50.27 -20.22
N GLY A 205 -45.28 -51.01 -19.20
CA GLY A 205 -45.75 -52.34 -18.84
C GLY A 205 -44.61 -53.36 -18.71
N ARG A 206 -44.87 -54.44 -17.98
CA ARG A 206 -43.96 -55.58 -17.85
C ARG A 206 -44.05 -56.60 -19.00
N PHE A 207 -45.19 -56.64 -19.70
CA PHE A 207 -45.52 -57.65 -20.72
C PHE A 207 -45.83 -57.07 -22.10
N ASN A 208 -45.68 -55.77 -22.29
CA ASN A 208 -45.87 -55.13 -23.59
C ASN A 208 -44.65 -55.40 -24.48
N VAL A 209 -44.86 -56.13 -25.57
CA VAL A 209 -43.89 -56.22 -26.65
C VAL A 209 -43.89 -54.87 -27.39
N PRO A 210 -42.73 -54.30 -27.78
CA PRO A 210 -42.71 -53.10 -28.60
C PRO A 210 -43.44 -53.39 -29.91
N VAL A 211 -44.67 -52.90 -30.03
CA VAL A 211 -45.38 -52.89 -31.30
C VAL A 211 -44.63 -51.87 -32.16
N SER A 212 -44.07 -52.32 -33.29
CA SER A 212 -43.57 -51.45 -34.34
C SER A 212 -44.74 -50.69 -34.95
N THR A 213 -45.21 -49.65 -34.28
CA THR A 213 -46.15 -48.71 -34.87
C THR A 213 -45.36 -47.91 -35.90
N GLU A 214 -45.65 -48.14 -37.18
CA GLU A 214 -45.30 -47.21 -38.25
C GLU A 214 -45.71 -45.79 -37.83
N PRO A 215 -44.92 -44.77 -38.18
CA PRO A 215 -45.17 -43.40 -37.73
C PRO A 215 -46.57 -42.97 -38.17
N ALA A 216 -47.42 -42.65 -37.21
CA ALA A 216 -48.71 -42.02 -37.48
C ALA A 216 -48.44 -40.71 -38.24
N GLN A 217 -48.74 -40.72 -39.53
CA GLN A 217 -48.77 -39.51 -40.34
C GLN A 217 -49.97 -38.66 -39.90
N LYS A 218 -49.70 -37.61 -39.11
CA LYS A 218 -50.16 -36.22 -39.30
C LYS A 218 -49.79 -35.36 -38.10
#